data_AF-A0A1I7YXM3-F1
#
_entry.id   AF-A0A1I7YXM3-F1
#
_cell.length_a   1.000
_cell.length_b   1.000
_cell.length_c   1.000
_cell.angle_alpha   90.00
_cell.angle_beta   90.00
_cell.angle_gamma   90.00
#
_symmetry.space_group_name_H-M   'P 1'
#
loop_
_entity.id
_entity.type
_entity.pdbx_description
1 polymer ?
#
loop_
_entity_poly.entity_id
_entity_poly.type
_entity_poly.pdbx_seq_one_letter_code
_entity_poly.pdbx_strand_id
1 'polypeptide(L)'
;MEKTVAGNRRHHFKNTQLSGGPKKHVDSNGNNAPKSPCEDAPQKTAEPSLADEIGAMRKELASLKTLLADVVEDKNNLVTAVRKLKTEGVHMKLKIAGLQGKVLRMHVNGAETDTEVEEYPPEAQVEYDEIGRSRDFILVGAPRDPFALRFEVNINDPESGRHFISSECYYLYKMAEHFGDKAAMESVASSKSSREAVNLAETINNFDEKEWDKVKLGHWVSAQKLKFEQNSWIAKLLLSTGTTYIAVASQDKTIGTGWRITRDEACRVAFWEGQNLGGKAIMKIRQELKDDVKWEDEAEQKTFDRKVRTMKRFVWRRQDQTTRSRFINRPHRRQSTGAAPDDHTSEVSSEA
;
A
#
# COMPACT_ATOMS: atom_id res chain seq x y z
N MET A 1 53.77 -11.84 19.00
CA MET A 1 53.73 -13.18 19.63
C MET A 1 52.78 -14.03 18.82
N GLU A 2 53.34 -14.88 17.97
CA GLU A 2 52.62 -15.93 17.25
C GLU A 2 52.05 -16.95 18.24
N LYS A 3 50.85 -17.48 17.93
CA LYS A 3 50.57 -18.92 17.97
C LYS A 3 49.26 -19.23 17.24
N THR A 4 49.44 -19.98 16.16
CA THR A 4 48.50 -20.70 15.30
C THR A 4 47.70 -21.75 16.08
N VAL A 5 46.49 -22.10 15.63
CA VAL A 5 46.07 -23.46 15.19
C VAL A 5 44.56 -23.51 14.86
N ALA A 6 44.28 -24.30 13.83
CA ALA A 6 43.08 -24.40 13.01
C ALA A 6 41.85 -25.09 13.62
N GLY A 7 40.70 -24.94 12.95
CA GLY A 7 39.48 -25.70 13.20
C GLY A 7 38.44 -25.54 12.08
N ASN A 8 38.67 -26.18 10.95
CA ASN A 8 37.77 -26.27 9.79
C ASN A 8 36.59 -27.21 10.07
N ARG A 9 35.33 -26.80 9.88
CA ARG A 9 34.17 -27.73 9.79
C ARG A 9 33.23 -27.34 8.65
N ARG A 10 33.34 -28.12 7.57
CA ARG A 10 32.35 -28.23 6.49
C ARG A 10 31.14 -29.01 7.00
N HIS A 11 29.93 -28.47 6.85
CA HIS A 11 28.70 -29.23 6.98
C HIS A 11 28.31 -29.82 5.63
N HIS A 12 28.46 -31.14 5.51
CA HIS A 12 27.89 -31.96 4.45
C HIS A 12 26.38 -32.08 4.64
N PHE A 13 25.61 -31.62 3.66
CA PHE A 13 24.20 -31.98 3.52
C PHE A 13 24.10 -33.41 2.98
N LYS A 14 23.52 -34.31 3.77
CA LYS A 14 23.23 -35.70 3.39
C LYS A 14 21.96 -35.76 2.54
N ASN A 15 22.07 -36.47 1.43
CA ASN A 15 21.03 -36.81 0.48
C ASN A 15 20.07 -37.84 1.13
N THR A 16 18.78 -37.55 1.20
CA THR A 16 17.77 -38.46 1.78
C THR A 16 16.94 -39.06 0.65
N GLN A 17 17.28 -40.29 0.27
CA GLN A 17 16.47 -41.18 -0.55
C GLN A 17 15.39 -41.81 0.34
N LEU A 18 14.12 -41.50 0.08
CA LEU A 18 12.98 -42.20 0.68
C LEU A 18 12.43 -43.20 -0.33
N SER A 19 12.57 -44.48 0.00
CA SER A 19 11.84 -45.59 -0.61
C SER A 19 10.98 -46.25 0.48
N GLY A 20 9.79 -46.74 0.12
CA GLY A 20 8.98 -47.59 0.99
C GLY A 20 7.47 -47.44 0.76
N GLY A 21 6.91 -48.33 -0.06
CA GLY A 21 5.47 -48.47 -0.27
C GLY A 21 4.73 -49.14 0.90
N PRO A 22 3.39 -49.24 0.84
CA PRO A 22 2.60 -49.84 1.92
C PRO A 22 2.42 -51.36 1.76
N LYS A 23 2.58 -52.05 2.91
CA LYS A 23 2.35 -53.47 3.15
C LYS A 23 0.87 -53.84 3.00
N LYS A 24 0.58 -55.03 2.45
CA LYS A 24 -0.71 -55.72 2.65
C LYS A 24 -0.50 -57.09 3.28
N HIS A 25 -1.45 -57.40 4.16
CA HIS A 25 -1.58 -58.52 5.07
C HIS A 25 -1.59 -59.88 4.38
N VAL A 26 -0.98 -60.86 5.06
CA VAL A 26 -1.07 -62.30 4.80
C VAL A 26 -2.22 -62.83 5.64
N ASP A 27 -3.19 -63.49 5.00
CA ASP A 27 -4.08 -64.44 5.66
C ASP A 27 -3.99 -65.78 4.92
N SER A 28 -3.88 -66.83 5.74
CA SER A 28 -3.66 -68.21 5.36
C SER A 28 -5.00 -68.94 5.38
N ASN A 29 -5.32 -69.72 4.34
CA ASN A 29 -6.00 -71.00 4.52
C ASN A 29 -5.92 -71.84 3.24
N GLY A 30 -5.49 -73.09 3.39
CA GLY A 30 -5.41 -74.07 2.31
C GLY A 30 -6.72 -74.85 2.14
N ASN A 31 -6.94 -75.37 0.93
CA ASN A 31 -7.12 -76.81 0.71
C ASN A 31 -7.35 -77.17 -0.78
N ASN A 32 -6.67 -78.28 -1.14
CA ASN A 32 -7.05 -79.34 -2.08
C ASN A 32 -7.08 -79.16 -3.62
N ALA A 33 -6.04 -79.78 -4.19
CA ALA A 33 -6.07 -80.81 -5.24
C ALA A 33 -6.06 -80.38 -6.73
N PRO A 34 -5.30 -81.11 -7.57
CA PRO A 34 -4.82 -80.60 -8.85
C PRO A 34 -5.76 -80.94 -10.00
N LYS A 35 -5.93 -80.01 -10.94
CA LYS A 35 -6.41 -80.30 -12.30
C LYS A 35 -5.40 -79.77 -13.30
N SER A 36 -5.02 -80.67 -14.19
CA SER A 36 -4.04 -80.57 -15.28
C SER A 36 -4.31 -79.42 -16.27
N PRO A 37 -3.32 -79.06 -17.10
CA PRO A 37 -3.14 -77.72 -17.64
C PRO A 37 -4.02 -77.47 -18.88
N CYS A 38 -4.83 -76.42 -18.83
CA CYS A 38 -5.46 -75.85 -20.00
C CYS A 38 -4.65 -74.64 -20.46
N GLU A 39 -3.87 -74.86 -21.51
CA GLU A 39 -3.64 -73.97 -22.65
C GLU A 39 -3.50 -72.47 -22.35
N ASP A 40 -2.25 -72.01 -22.36
CA ASP A 40 -1.86 -70.62 -22.55
C ASP A 40 -2.52 -70.03 -23.81
N ALA A 41 -3.57 -69.23 -23.61
CA ALA A 41 -4.00 -68.25 -24.60
C ALA A 41 -3.28 -66.92 -24.30
N PRO A 42 -2.49 -66.34 -25.23
CA PRO A 42 -1.90 -65.04 -25.00
C PRO A 42 -3.04 -64.01 -24.95
N GLN A 43 -3.28 -63.43 -23.77
CA GLN A 43 -4.05 -62.19 -23.66
C GLN A 43 -3.30 -61.13 -24.46
N LYS A 44 -3.73 -60.91 -25.71
CA LYS A 44 -3.39 -59.70 -26.46
C LYS A 44 -3.93 -58.52 -25.65
N THR A 45 -3.05 -57.89 -24.87
CA THR A 45 -3.24 -56.50 -24.47
C THR A 45 -3.42 -55.72 -25.77
N ALA A 46 -4.64 -55.25 -26.04
CA ALA A 46 -4.88 -54.39 -27.19
C ALA A 46 -3.94 -53.19 -27.08
N GLU A 47 -3.00 -53.05 -28.01
CA GLU A 47 -2.14 -51.87 -28.05
C GLU A 47 -3.04 -50.64 -28.15
N PRO A 48 -2.84 -49.62 -27.29
CA PRO A 48 -3.67 -48.43 -27.33
C PRO A 48 -3.60 -47.84 -28.73
N SER A 49 -4.74 -47.43 -29.28
CA SER A 49 -4.72 -46.81 -30.60
C SER A 49 -3.94 -45.50 -30.50
N LEU A 50 -3.32 -45.08 -31.61
CA LEU A 50 -2.68 -43.76 -31.70
C LEU A 50 -3.61 -42.62 -31.23
N ALA A 51 -4.93 -42.77 -31.39
CA ALA A 51 -5.91 -41.80 -30.89
C ALA A 51 -6.03 -41.80 -29.36
N ASP A 52 -5.92 -42.96 -28.71
CA ASP A 52 -5.91 -43.10 -27.25
C ASP A 52 -4.62 -42.54 -26.65
N GLU A 53 -3.47 -42.77 -27.29
CA GLU A 53 -2.18 -42.18 -26.90
C GLU A 53 -2.19 -40.66 -27.06
N ILE A 54 -2.72 -40.14 -28.17
CA ILE A 54 -2.94 -38.69 -28.36
C ILE A 54 -3.87 -38.14 -27.29
N GLY A 55 -4.93 -38.87 -26.93
CA GLY A 55 -5.85 -38.52 -25.86
C GLY A 55 -5.18 -38.46 -24.48
N ALA A 56 -4.33 -39.44 -24.17
CA ALA A 56 -3.54 -39.50 -22.94
C ALA A 56 -2.54 -38.33 -22.88
N MET A 57 -1.77 -38.11 -23.95
CA MET A 57 -0.84 -36.98 -24.04
C MET A 57 -1.54 -35.63 -23.88
N ARG A 58 -2.75 -35.45 -24.43
CA ARG A 58 -3.54 -34.22 -24.23
C ARG A 58 -3.94 -34.01 -22.78
N LYS A 59 -4.31 -35.06 -22.05
CA LYS A 59 -4.62 -35.00 -20.61
C LYS A 59 -3.39 -34.66 -19.79
N GLU A 60 -2.25 -35.27 -20.10
CA GLU A 60 -0.97 -34.95 -19.46
C GLU A 60 -0.57 -33.50 -19.71
N LEU A 61 -0.71 -33.01 -20.95
CA LEU A 61 -0.46 -31.61 -21.30
C LEU A 61 -1.36 -30.65 -20.52
N ALA A 62 -2.63 -31.00 -20.31
CA ALA A 62 -3.54 -30.20 -19.49
C ALA A 62 -3.11 -30.18 -18.02
N SER A 63 -2.73 -31.33 -17.46
CA SER A 63 -2.21 -31.43 -16.09
C SER A 63 -0.92 -30.62 -15.91
N LEU A 64 0.01 -30.69 -16.86
CA LEU A 64 1.26 -29.93 -16.85
C LEU A 64 1.02 -28.43 -16.93
N LYS A 65 0.01 -27.99 -17.71
CA LYS A 65 -0.38 -26.57 -17.76
C LYS A 65 -0.91 -26.06 -16.41
N THR A 66 -1.71 -26.86 -15.72
CA THR A 66 -2.20 -26.50 -14.38
C THR A 66 -1.05 -26.43 -13.38
N LEU A 67 -0.18 -27.45 -13.33
CA LEU A 67 1.00 -27.43 -12.46
C LEU A 67 1.93 -26.25 -12.75
N LEU A 68 2.09 -25.87 -14.02
CA LEU A 68 2.87 -24.70 -14.40
C LEU A 68 2.23 -23.40 -13.88
N ALA A 69 0.90 -23.29 -13.91
CA ALA A 69 0.20 -22.13 -13.35
C ALA A 69 0.45 -22.01 -11.84
N ASP A 70 0.37 -23.11 -11.10
CA ASP A 70 0.64 -23.16 -9.66
C ASP A 70 2.10 -22.75 -9.35
N VAL A 71 3.08 -23.27 -10.12
CA VAL A 71 4.49 -22.88 -9.95
C VAL A 71 4.72 -21.40 -10.25
N VAL A 72 4.01 -20.83 -11.23
CA VAL A 72 4.08 -19.39 -11.53
C VAL A 72 3.49 -18.57 -10.39
N GLU A 73 2.40 -19.03 -9.78
CA GLU A 73 1.81 -18.40 -8.60
C GLU A 73 2.76 -18.45 -7.40
N ASP A 74 3.34 -19.61 -7.10
CA ASP A 74 4.33 -19.77 -6.03
C ASP A 74 5.57 -18.89 -6.26
N LYS A 75 6.04 -18.77 -7.51
CA LYS A 75 7.13 -17.84 -7.86
C LYS A 75 6.75 -16.41 -7.53
N ASN A 76 5.53 -15.97 -7.87
CA ASN A 76 5.06 -14.62 -7.60
C ASN A 76 4.91 -14.36 -6.08
N ASN A 77 4.43 -15.35 -5.34
CA ASN A 77 4.34 -15.32 -3.88
C ASN A 77 5.74 -15.19 -3.25
N LEU A 78 6.70 -15.99 -3.71
CA LEU A 78 8.08 -15.93 -3.23
C LEU A 78 8.77 -14.61 -3.57
N VAL A 79 8.59 -14.10 -4.79
CA VAL A 79 9.11 -12.77 -5.18
C VAL A 79 8.56 -11.69 -4.26
N THR A 80 7.27 -11.77 -3.91
CA THR A 80 6.63 -10.85 -2.96
C THR A 80 7.25 -10.98 -1.57
N ALA A 81 7.42 -12.20 -1.05
CA ALA A 81 8.03 -12.44 0.25
C ALA A 81 9.48 -11.94 0.32
N VAL A 82 10.29 -12.19 -0.72
CA VAL A 82 11.67 -11.71 -0.81
C VAL A 82 11.72 -10.18 -0.83
N ARG A 83 10.79 -9.52 -1.53
CA ARG A 83 10.70 -8.05 -1.50
C ARG A 83 10.39 -7.56 -0.08
N LYS A 84 9.41 -8.16 0.61
CA LYS A 84 9.08 -7.82 2.01
C LYS A 84 10.29 -7.97 2.94
N LEU A 85 11.03 -9.08 2.81
CA LEU A 85 12.24 -9.28 3.62
C LEU A 85 13.35 -8.26 3.31
N LYS A 86 13.50 -7.88 2.03
CA LYS A 86 14.43 -6.81 1.65
C LYS A 86 14.03 -5.46 2.24
N THR A 87 12.75 -5.11 2.24
CA THR A 87 12.27 -3.84 2.80
C THR A 87 12.41 -3.82 4.31
N GLU A 88 12.04 -4.90 5.01
CA GLU A 88 12.29 -5.08 6.44
C GLU A 88 13.79 -4.95 6.76
N GLY A 89 14.66 -5.50 5.91
CA GLY A 89 16.11 -5.35 6.03
C GLY A 89 16.59 -3.89 5.92
N VAL A 90 16.04 -3.11 4.98
CA VAL A 90 16.33 -1.67 4.85
C VAL A 90 15.82 -0.92 6.09
N HIS A 91 14.62 -1.24 6.55
CA HIS A 91 14.02 -0.60 7.73
C HIS A 91 14.83 -0.86 9.01
N MET A 92 15.25 -2.11 9.22
CA MET A 92 16.12 -2.48 10.33
C MET A 92 17.45 -1.72 10.28
N LYS A 93 18.06 -1.56 9.09
CA LYS A 93 19.29 -0.75 8.95
C LYS A 93 19.07 0.70 9.35
N LEU A 94 17.97 1.32 8.92
CA LEU A 94 17.64 2.70 9.30
C LEU A 94 17.39 2.83 10.81
N LYS A 95 16.67 1.87 11.40
CA LYS A 95 16.42 1.82 12.84
C LYS A 95 17.71 1.67 13.63
N ILE A 96 18.61 0.79 13.19
CA ILE A 96 19.95 0.62 13.77
C ILE A 96 20.73 1.93 13.66
N ALA A 97 20.76 2.59 12.51
CA ALA A 97 21.46 3.87 12.33
C ALA A 97 20.88 4.96 13.26
N GLY A 98 19.56 5.04 13.39
CA GLY A 98 18.89 5.98 14.30
C GLY A 98 19.21 5.71 15.76
N LEU A 99 19.19 4.43 16.18
CA LEU A 99 19.56 4.02 17.53
C LEU A 99 21.06 4.25 17.80
N GLN A 100 21.93 3.96 16.85
CA GLN A 100 23.37 4.27 16.94
C GLN A 100 23.62 5.76 17.10
N GLY A 101 22.88 6.62 16.38
CA GLY A 101 22.93 8.06 16.56
C GLY A 101 22.47 8.49 17.96
N LYS A 102 21.41 7.90 18.50
CA LYS A 102 20.96 8.13 19.88
C LYS A 102 22.01 7.69 20.89
N VAL A 103 22.57 6.50 20.72
CA VAL A 103 23.64 5.94 21.58
C VAL A 103 24.88 6.83 21.53
N LEU A 104 25.30 7.29 20.35
CA LEU A 104 26.42 8.22 20.19
C LEU A 104 26.17 9.51 20.96
N ARG A 105 24.96 10.08 20.86
CA ARG A 105 24.58 11.28 21.62
C ARG A 105 24.57 11.06 23.13
N MET A 106 24.10 9.91 23.60
CA MET A 106 24.16 9.54 25.02
C MET A 106 25.62 9.38 25.53
N HIS A 107 26.54 8.97 24.67
CA HIS A 107 27.98 8.90 25.00
C HIS A 107 28.67 10.27 24.91
N VAL A 108 28.08 11.25 24.22
CA VAL A 108 28.59 12.63 24.04
C VAL A 108 27.87 13.59 24.98
N ASN A 109 27.61 13.19 26.23
CA ASN A 109 27.21 14.13 27.28
C ASN A 109 28.31 15.21 27.41
N GLY A 110 28.06 16.36 26.78
CA GLY A 110 28.99 17.49 26.69
C GLY A 110 28.80 18.37 25.45
N ALA A 111 28.05 17.96 24.43
CA ALA A 111 27.69 18.85 23.32
C ALA A 111 26.17 18.92 23.16
N GLU A 112 25.56 19.94 23.79
CA GLU A 112 24.27 20.47 23.37
C GLU A 112 24.42 20.96 21.93
N THR A 113 24.09 20.09 20.98
CA THR A 113 23.69 20.53 19.64
C THR A 113 22.17 20.57 19.67
N ASP A 114 21.60 21.77 19.56
CA ASP A 114 20.17 22.07 19.39
C ASP A 114 19.62 21.48 18.08
N THR A 115 19.71 20.16 17.92
CA THR A 115 19.00 19.46 16.86
C THR A 115 17.70 19.01 17.49
N GLU A 116 16.68 19.85 17.39
CA GLU A 116 15.29 19.49 17.71
C GLU A 116 15.00 18.14 17.07
N VAL A 117 14.89 17.09 17.88
CA VAL A 117 14.47 15.78 17.37
C VAL A 117 13.05 15.99 16.92
N GLU A 118 12.81 15.90 15.62
CA GLU A 118 11.48 16.10 15.07
C GLU A 118 10.53 15.01 15.59
N GLU A 119 9.84 15.32 16.68
CA GLU A 119 8.98 14.37 17.38
C GLU A 119 7.63 14.31 16.65
N TYR A 120 7.44 13.21 15.93
CA TYR A 120 6.17 12.93 15.26
C TYR A 120 5.14 12.41 16.26
N PRO A 121 3.84 12.68 16.07
CA PRO A 121 2.81 12.23 16.99
C PRO A 121 2.69 10.69 17.04
N PRO A 122 2.12 10.10 18.10
CA PRO A 122 2.10 8.64 18.29
C PRO A 122 1.53 7.87 17.09
N GLU A 123 0.50 8.40 16.43
CA GLU A 123 -0.08 7.78 15.25
C GLU A 123 0.83 7.78 14.02
N ALA A 124 1.85 8.63 13.97
CA ALA A 124 2.85 8.68 12.91
C ALA A 124 4.08 7.78 13.18
N GLN A 125 4.22 7.27 14.41
CA GLN A 125 5.32 6.38 14.84
C GLN A 125 5.00 4.89 14.63
N VAL A 126 3.89 4.59 13.95
CA VAL A 126 3.39 3.23 13.72
C VAL A 126 4.20 2.55 12.62
N GLU A 127 4.61 1.31 12.87
CA GLU A 127 5.29 0.48 11.87
C GLU A 127 4.29 -0.08 10.85
N TYR A 128 4.70 -0.21 9.58
CA TYR A 128 3.82 -0.67 8.50
C TYR A 128 3.15 -2.03 8.77
N ASP A 129 3.85 -2.95 9.42
CA ASP A 129 3.32 -4.26 9.80
C ASP A 129 2.13 -4.18 10.77
N GLU A 130 2.03 -3.13 11.58
CA GLU A 130 0.91 -2.90 12.50
C GLU A 130 -0.30 -2.32 11.78
N ILE A 131 -0.06 -1.48 10.76
CA ILE A 131 -1.11 -0.89 9.93
C ILE A 131 -1.84 -2.00 9.16
N GLY A 132 -1.11 -2.82 8.41
CA GLY A 132 -1.68 -3.84 7.52
C GLY A 132 -2.49 -4.94 8.22
N ARG A 133 -2.37 -5.09 9.54
CA ARG A 133 -3.09 -6.10 10.34
C ARG A 133 -4.34 -5.57 11.04
N SER A 134 -4.42 -4.27 11.31
CA SER A 134 -5.40 -3.77 12.29
C SER A 134 -5.83 -2.30 12.18
N ARG A 135 -5.23 -1.49 11.29
CA ARG A 135 -5.58 -0.07 11.15
C ARG A 135 -5.95 0.32 9.73
N ASP A 136 -7.00 1.13 9.63
CA ASP A 136 -7.30 1.88 8.41
C ASP A 136 -6.22 2.96 8.19
N PHE A 137 -5.91 3.21 6.91
CA PHE A 137 -5.03 4.29 6.49
C PHE A 137 -5.64 5.08 5.33
N ILE A 138 -5.19 6.31 5.17
CA ILE A 138 -5.54 7.18 4.04
C ILE A 138 -4.33 7.27 3.13
N LEU A 139 -4.49 6.88 1.87
CA LEU A 139 -3.44 6.97 0.87
C LEU A 139 -3.62 8.22 0.01
N VAL A 140 -2.72 9.16 0.19
CA VAL A 140 -2.71 10.48 -0.42
C VAL A 140 -1.96 10.47 -1.75
N GLY A 141 -2.48 11.20 -2.75
CA GLY A 141 -1.75 11.41 -4.00
C GLY A 141 -2.60 11.41 -5.28
N ALA A 142 -3.91 11.21 -5.18
CA ALA A 142 -4.78 11.35 -6.35
C ALA A 142 -4.90 12.83 -6.77
N PRO A 143 -5.15 13.14 -8.06
CA PRO A 143 -5.31 14.53 -8.50
C PRO A 143 -6.45 15.30 -7.81
N ARG A 144 -7.50 14.59 -7.37
CA ARG A 144 -8.66 15.17 -6.68
C ARG A 144 -8.58 15.07 -5.15
N ASP A 145 -7.44 14.65 -4.63
CA ASP A 145 -7.24 14.50 -3.20
C ASP A 145 -6.70 15.80 -2.60
N PRO A 146 -7.44 16.49 -1.72
CA PRO A 146 -7.02 17.77 -1.14
C PRO A 146 -5.68 17.74 -0.42
N PHE A 147 -5.26 16.57 0.07
CA PHE A 147 -3.98 16.44 0.78
C PHE A 147 -2.80 16.26 -0.17
N ALA A 148 -3.03 15.89 -1.43
CA ALA A 148 -1.98 15.72 -2.40
C ALA A 148 -1.29 17.05 -2.70
N LEU A 149 0.03 17.00 -2.94
CA LEU A 149 0.83 18.19 -3.25
C LEU A 149 0.31 18.91 -4.51
N ARG A 150 -0.11 18.13 -5.50
CA ARG A 150 -0.66 18.57 -6.79
C ARG A 150 -2.09 19.11 -6.75
N PHE A 151 -2.75 19.03 -5.60
CA PHE A 151 -4.11 19.53 -5.51
C PHE A 151 -4.11 21.04 -5.73
N GLU A 152 -4.84 21.48 -6.74
CA GLU A 152 -4.84 22.87 -7.17
C GLU A 152 -5.68 23.71 -6.21
N VAL A 153 -4.99 24.57 -5.48
CA VAL A 153 -5.53 25.53 -4.53
C VAL A 153 -4.51 26.65 -4.38
N ASN A 154 -5.01 27.89 -4.26
CA ASN A 154 -4.13 29.04 -4.13
C ASN A 154 -3.38 29.00 -2.80
N ILE A 155 -2.07 29.25 -2.88
CA ILE A 155 -1.16 29.34 -1.76
C ILE A 155 -0.27 30.56 -1.97
N ASN A 156 -0.07 31.31 -0.90
CA ASN A 156 0.76 32.50 -0.86
C ASN A 156 2.03 32.17 -0.09
N ASP A 157 3.19 32.45 -0.66
CA ASP A 157 4.45 32.38 0.06
C ASP A 157 4.71 33.73 0.73
N PRO A 158 4.66 33.83 2.07
CA PRO A 158 4.89 35.08 2.77
C PRO A 158 6.34 35.59 2.62
N GLU A 159 7.32 34.71 2.36
CA GLU A 159 8.72 35.10 2.22
C GLU A 159 8.98 35.81 0.89
N SER A 160 8.48 35.24 -0.21
CA SER A 160 8.66 35.82 -1.56
C SER A 160 7.53 36.76 -1.98
N GLY A 161 6.40 36.76 -1.27
CA GLY A 161 5.18 37.48 -1.64
C GLY A 161 4.48 36.92 -2.88
N ARG A 162 4.88 35.73 -3.36
CA ARG A 162 4.34 35.12 -4.59
C ARG A 162 3.13 34.24 -4.32
N HIS A 163 2.30 34.11 -5.34
CA HIS A 163 1.13 33.25 -5.36
C HIS A 163 1.39 32.01 -6.21
N PHE A 164 0.98 30.85 -5.73
CA PHE A 164 1.09 29.57 -6.40
C PHE A 164 -0.26 28.89 -6.47
N ILE A 165 -0.52 28.18 -7.57
CA ILE A 165 -1.79 27.47 -7.80
C ILE A 165 -1.86 26.10 -7.10
N SER A 166 -0.76 25.63 -6.50
CA SER A 166 -0.70 24.38 -5.73
C SER A 166 0.56 24.33 -4.87
N SER A 167 0.59 23.43 -3.87
CA SER A 167 1.82 23.15 -3.11
C SER A 167 2.92 22.57 -3.99
N GLU A 168 2.57 21.87 -5.07
CA GLU A 168 3.54 21.28 -6.02
C GLU A 168 4.26 22.39 -6.79
N CYS A 169 3.54 23.44 -7.21
CA CYS A 169 4.17 24.62 -7.84
C CYS A 169 5.14 25.33 -6.89
N TYR A 170 4.75 25.56 -5.63
CA TYR A 170 5.65 26.15 -4.62
C TYR A 170 6.90 25.27 -4.40
N TYR A 171 6.71 23.96 -4.27
CA TYR A 171 7.80 23.01 -4.04
C TYR A 171 8.81 23.01 -5.20
N LEU A 172 8.33 23.03 -6.45
CA LEU A 172 9.18 23.09 -7.64
C LEU A 172 9.82 24.47 -7.83
N TYR A 173 9.15 25.55 -7.42
CA TYR A 173 9.73 26.88 -7.40
C TYR A 173 10.92 26.93 -6.44
N LYS A 174 10.77 26.40 -5.21
CA LYS A 174 11.86 26.31 -4.23
C LYS A 174 13.00 25.41 -4.71
N MET A 175 12.71 24.37 -5.49
CA MET A 175 13.72 23.55 -6.16
C MET A 175 14.52 24.38 -7.18
N ALA A 176 13.86 25.15 -8.05
CA ALA A 176 14.53 26.03 -9.00
C ALA A 176 15.33 27.14 -8.29
N GLU A 177 14.79 27.70 -7.19
CA GLU A 177 15.48 28.67 -6.32
C GLU A 177 16.76 28.09 -5.73
N HIS A 178 16.71 26.86 -5.23
CA HIS A 178 17.85 26.17 -4.63
C HIS A 178 19.01 25.98 -5.63
N PHE A 179 18.71 25.67 -6.90
CA PHE A 179 19.71 25.52 -7.95
C PHE A 179 20.04 26.82 -8.71
N GLY A 180 19.45 27.95 -8.29
CA GLY A 180 19.71 29.27 -8.87
C GLY A 180 19.17 29.47 -10.29
N ASP A 181 18.24 28.64 -10.74
CA ASP A 181 17.65 28.74 -12.08
C ASP A 181 16.46 29.73 -12.10
N LYS A 182 16.79 31.01 -12.28
CA LYS A 182 15.81 32.10 -12.33
C LYS A 182 14.78 31.96 -13.46
N ALA A 183 15.16 31.37 -14.60
CA ALA A 183 14.26 31.20 -15.73
C ALA A 183 13.20 30.13 -15.43
N ALA A 184 13.63 29.03 -14.81
CA ALA A 184 12.72 27.99 -14.33
C ALA A 184 11.84 28.50 -13.19
N MET A 185 12.38 29.30 -12.24
CA MET A 185 11.59 29.91 -11.16
C MET A 185 10.40 30.71 -11.71
N GLU A 186 10.63 31.60 -12.69
CA GLU A 186 9.57 32.43 -13.24
C GLU A 186 8.57 31.62 -14.09
N SER A 187 9.06 30.62 -14.83
CA SER A 187 8.22 29.72 -15.62
C SER A 187 7.31 28.87 -14.72
N VAL A 188 7.85 28.31 -13.63
CA VAL A 188 7.08 27.53 -12.66
C VAL A 188 6.08 28.40 -11.90
N ALA A 189 6.48 29.61 -11.50
CA ALA A 189 5.59 30.55 -10.80
C ALA A 189 4.41 31.01 -11.70
N SER A 190 4.63 31.13 -13.01
CA SER A 190 3.61 31.55 -13.99
C SER A 190 2.78 30.39 -14.58
N SER A 191 3.04 29.15 -14.15
CA SER A 191 2.33 27.96 -14.62
C SER A 191 0.82 28.01 -14.30
N LYS A 192 -0.01 27.47 -15.20
CA LYS A 192 -1.47 27.46 -15.10
C LYS A 192 -2.03 26.17 -14.53
N SER A 193 -1.20 25.13 -14.44
CA SER A 193 -1.58 23.86 -13.82
C SER A 193 -0.39 23.22 -13.10
N SER A 194 -0.70 22.40 -12.11
CA SER A 194 0.31 21.63 -11.38
C SER A 194 1.13 20.72 -12.31
N ARG A 195 0.47 20.15 -13.33
CA ARG A 195 1.10 19.33 -14.37
C ARG A 195 2.09 20.12 -15.23
N GLU A 196 1.75 21.35 -15.59
CA GLU A 196 2.62 22.23 -16.37
C GLU A 196 3.87 22.60 -15.55
N ALA A 197 3.71 22.92 -14.27
CA ALA A 197 4.82 23.19 -13.37
C ALA A 197 5.82 22.02 -13.30
N VAL A 198 5.32 20.78 -13.18
CA VAL A 198 6.16 19.57 -13.17
C VAL A 198 6.97 19.45 -14.46
N ASN A 199 6.33 19.62 -15.62
CA ASN A 199 7.02 19.54 -16.91
C ASN A 199 8.12 20.61 -17.03
N LEU A 200 7.87 21.83 -16.57
CA LEU A 200 8.86 22.91 -16.59
C LEU A 200 10.03 22.60 -15.65
N ALA A 201 9.75 22.00 -14.50
CA ALA A 201 10.77 21.65 -13.51
C ALA A 201 11.70 20.52 -13.97
N GLU A 202 11.30 19.68 -14.93
CA GLU A 202 12.18 18.67 -15.54
C GLU A 202 13.38 19.30 -16.28
N THR A 203 13.31 20.58 -16.62
CA THR A 203 14.36 21.34 -17.33
C THR A 203 15.16 22.29 -16.44
N ILE A 204 15.07 22.16 -15.11
CA ILE A 204 15.86 22.99 -14.18
C ILE A 204 17.36 22.74 -14.39
N ASN A 205 18.09 23.82 -14.62
CA ASN A 205 19.54 23.79 -14.80
C ASN A 205 20.25 23.47 -13.48
N ASN A 206 21.41 22.82 -13.57
CA ASN A 206 22.27 22.46 -12.43
C ASN A 206 21.62 21.57 -11.36
N PHE A 207 20.54 20.86 -11.69
CA PHE A 207 19.88 19.95 -10.76
C PHE A 207 20.82 18.82 -10.31
N ASP A 208 21.00 18.69 -9.00
CA ASP A 208 21.69 17.57 -8.34
C ASP A 208 20.74 16.87 -7.37
N GLU A 209 20.39 15.63 -7.68
CA GLU A 209 19.49 14.80 -6.85
C GLU A 209 20.02 14.61 -5.42
N LYS A 210 21.33 14.47 -5.23
CA LYS A 210 21.91 14.24 -3.89
C LYS A 210 21.87 15.48 -3.02
N GLU A 211 22.02 16.65 -3.62
CA GLU A 211 21.91 17.91 -2.88
C GLU A 211 20.44 18.19 -2.56
N TRP A 212 19.55 17.99 -3.53
CA TRP A 212 18.12 18.15 -3.33
C TRP A 212 17.59 17.20 -2.25
N ASP A 213 18.05 15.95 -2.23
CA ASP A 213 17.66 14.94 -1.24
C ASP A 213 17.87 15.38 0.22
N LYS A 214 18.82 16.29 0.48
CA LYS A 214 19.09 16.81 1.82
C LYS A 214 18.04 17.83 2.28
N VAL A 215 17.46 18.59 1.36
CA VAL A 215 16.60 19.75 1.68
C VAL A 215 15.15 19.58 1.24
N LYS A 216 14.86 18.67 0.30
CA LYS A 216 13.54 18.50 -0.33
C LYS A 216 12.42 18.28 0.67
N LEU A 217 12.67 17.53 1.74
CA LEU A 217 11.64 17.24 2.74
C LEU A 217 11.19 18.54 3.43
N GLY A 218 12.12 19.42 3.80
CA GLY A 218 11.79 20.71 4.41
C GLY A 218 10.89 21.55 3.51
N HIS A 219 11.26 21.72 2.25
CA HIS A 219 10.44 22.46 1.28
C HIS A 219 9.08 21.80 1.04
N TRP A 220 9.02 20.46 1.00
CA TRP A 220 7.77 19.73 0.85
C TRP A 220 6.82 19.97 2.04
N VAL A 221 7.36 19.94 3.27
CA VAL A 221 6.58 20.21 4.49
C VAL A 221 6.09 21.65 4.53
N SER A 222 6.94 22.63 4.22
CA SER A 222 6.55 24.04 4.15
C SER A 222 5.42 24.26 3.13
N ALA A 223 5.50 23.64 1.95
CA ALA A 223 4.47 23.73 0.92
C ALA A 223 3.10 23.23 1.40
N GLN A 224 3.11 22.14 2.17
CA GLN A 224 1.89 21.55 2.72
C GLN A 224 1.36 22.37 3.89
N LYS A 225 2.24 22.89 4.75
CA LYS A 225 1.88 23.76 5.87
C LYS A 225 1.16 25.02 5.38
N LEU A 226 1.75 25.74 4.41
CA LEU A 226 1.11 26.91 3.79
C LEU A 226 -0.26 26.57 3.21
N LYS A 227 -0.42 25.42 2.55
CA LYS A 227 -1.72 24.97 2.04
C LYS A 227 -2.76 24.83 3.14
N PHE A 228 -2.42 24.09 4.19
CA PHE A 228 -3.38 23.78 5.26
C PHE A 228 -3.72 25.03 6.07
N GLU A 229 -2.75 25.87 6.40
CA GLU A 229 -2.97 27.11 7.17
C GLU A 229 -3.85 28.11 6.40
N GLN A 230 -3.64 28.25 5.09
CA GLN A 230 -4.34 29.25 4.29
C GLN A 230 -5.72 28.77 3.81
N ASN A 231 -5.97 27.46 3.79
CA ASN A 231 -7.21 26.88 3.28
C ASN A 231 -7.97 26.15 4.39
N SER A 232 -8.78 26.90 5.13
CA SER A 232 -9.51 26.44 6.31
C SER A 232 -10.34 25.16 6.08
N TRP A 233 -10.97 25.01 4.91
CA TRP A 233 -11.75 23.81 4.60
C TRP A 233 -10.89 22.55 4.45
N ILE A 234 -9.64 22.68 3.95
CA ILE A 234 -8.68 21.57 3.85
C ILE A 234 -8.14 21.25 5.24
N ALA A 235 -7.86 22.25 6.07
CA ALA A 235 -7.48 22.05 7.47
C ALA A 235 -8.56 21.32 8.27
N LYS A 236 -9.82 21.78 8.17
CA LYS A 236 -11.00 21.10 8.77
C LYS A 236 -11.11 19.65 8.28
N LEU A 237 -10.85 19.40 7.00
CA LEU A 237 -10.84 18.04 6.44
C LEU A 237 -9.71 17.20 7.04
N LEU A 238 -8.50 17.77 7.19
CA LEU A 238 -7.36 17.10 7.82
C LEU A 238 -7.67 16.74 9.27
N LEU A 239 -8.25 17.64 10.06
CA LEU A 239 -8.67 17.37 11.44
C LEU A 239 -9.71 16.26 11.53
N SER A 240 -10.65 16.19 10.56
CA SER A 240 -11.66 15.13 10.48
C SER A 240 -11.10 13.72 10.22
N THR A 241 -9.80 13.59 9.94
CA THR A 241 -9.10 12.30 9.86
C THR A 241 -8.79 11.71 11.23
N GLY A 242 -8.90 12.50 12.30
CA GLY A 242 -8.67 12.02 13.67
C GLY A 242 -7.26 11.46 13.83
N THR A 243 -7.16 10.19 14.23
CA THR A 243 -5.89 9.48 14.43
C THR A 243 -5.56 8.51 13.29
N THR A 244 -6.31 8.56 12.17
CA THR A 244 -6.05 7.69 11.02
C THR A 244 -4.66 7.95 10.44
N TYR A 245 -3.94 6.87 10.13
CA TYR A 245 -2.61 6.94 9.54
C TYR A 245 -2.68 7.51 8.12
N ILE A 246 -1.78 8.43 7.78
CA ILE A 246 -1.72 9.06 6.45
C ILE A 246 -0.44 8.61 5.75
N ALA A 247 -0.62 8.06 4.55
CA ALA A 247 0.46 7.61 3.67
C ALA A 247 0.46 8.42 2.37
N VAL A 248 1.62 8.77 1.83
CA VAL A 248 1.77 9.51 0.58
C VAL A 248 2.25 8.57 -0.53
N ALA A 249 1.46 8.43 -1.59
CA ALA A 249 1.78 7.63 -2.76
C ALA A 249 2.77 8.38 -3.70
N SER A 250 4.04 8.41 -3.30
CA SER A 250 5.16 8.91 -4.09
C SER A 250 6.18 7.80 -4.32
N GLN A 251 6.85 7.83 -5.48
CA GLN A 251 8.01 6.97 -5.75
C GLN A 251 9.23 7.37 -4.93
N ASP A 252 9.29 8.61 -4.50
CA ASP A 252 10.31 9.09 -3.58
C ASP A 252 10.19 8.31 -2.26
N LYS A 253 11.19 7.46 -2.00
CA LYS A 253 11.21 6.59 -0.82
C LYS A 253 11.44 7.35 0.48
N THR A 254 11.84 8.62 0.43
CA THR A 254 11.96 9.45 1.63
C THR A 254 10.58 10.05 1.95
N ILE A 255 9.95 10.68 0.96
CA ILE A 255 8.68 11.41 1.17
C ILE A 255 7.49 10.45 1.29
N GLY A 256 7.40 9.43 0.45
CA GLY A 256 6.23 8.56 0.32
C GLY A 256 6.49 7.09 0.59
N THR A 257 5.56 6.27 0.12
CA THR A 257 5.56 4.80 0.29
C THR A 257 6.47 4.06 -0.70
N GLY A 258 7.04 4.77 -1.69
CA GLY A 258 7.82 4.18 -2.79
C GLY A 258 6.99 3.81 -4.01
N TRP A 259 5.67 4.05 -4.00
CA TRP A 259 4.75 3.67 -5.08
C TRP A 259 3.92 4.85 -5.57
N ARG A 260 3.71 4.93 -6.90
CA ARG A 260 2.75 5.88 -7.49
C ARG A 260 1.32 5.44 -7.13
N ILE A 261 0.44 6.41 -6.94
CA ILE A 261 -1.00 6.19 -6.65
C ILE A 261 -1.71 5.28 -7.67
N THR A 262 -1.21 5.19 -8.90
CA THR A 262 -1.79 4.39 -9.99
C THR A 262 -1.38 2.91 -9.97
N ARG A 263 -0.48 2.52 -9.06
CA ARG A 263 -0.01 1.14 -8.91
C ARG A 263 -0.81 0.42 -7.83
N ASP A 264 -1.19 -0.83 -8.07
CA ASP A 264 -1.95 -1.63 -7.11
C ASP A 264 -1.18 -1.83 -5.80
N GLU A 265 0.14 -1.90 -5.88
CA GLU A 265 1.05 -2.00 -4.73
C GLU A 265 0.95 -0.80 -3.78
N ALA A 266 0.56 0.39 -4.28
CA ALA A 266 0.42 1.57 -3.45
C ALA A 266 -0.66 1.37 -2.36
N CYS A 267 -1.69 0.57 -2.63
CA CYS A 267 -2.75 0.27 -1.66
C CYS A 267 -2.41 -0.91 -0.73
N ARG A 268 -1.24 -1.53 -0.89
CA ARG A 268 -0.84 -2.72 -0.14
C ARG A 268 0.37 -2.41 0.74
N VAL A 269 0.12 -2.18 2.03
CA VAL A 269 1.14 -1.79 3.01
C VAL A 269 2.36 -2.73 3.02
N ALA A 270 2.15 -4.03 2.79
CA ALA A 270 3.24 -5.03 2.72
C ALA A 270 4.27 -4.77 1.60
N PHE A 271 3.94 -3.97 0.59
CA PHE A 271 4.83 -3.62 -0.51
C PHE A 271 5.51 -2.26 -0.32
N TRP A 272 5.15 -1.49 0.72
CA TRP A 272 5.71 -0.16 0.91
C TRP A 272 7.19 -0.25 1.28
N GLU A 273 8.02 0.45 0.52
CA GLU A 273 9.48 0.44 0.67
C GLU A 273 10.03 1.80 1.12
N GLY A 274 9.18 2.83 1.12
CA GLY A 274 9.53 4.19 1.51
C GLY A 274 9.23 4.50 2.98
N GLN A 275 9.86 5.54 3.51
CA GLN A 275 9.80 6.01 4.89
C GLN A 275 8.52 6.80 5.20
N ASN A 276 7.80 7.26 4.17
CA ASN A 276 6.57 8.04 4.29
C ASN A 276 6.71 9.27 5.20
N LEU A 277 7.85 9.97 5.16
CA LEU A 277 8.06 11.15 6.01
C LEU A 277 7.05 12.27 5.69
N GLY A 278 6.60 12.39 4.44
CA GLY A 278 5.56 13.35 4.07
C GLY A 278 4.21 13.04 4.74
N GLY A 279 3.83 11.77 4.83
CA GLY A 279 2.62 11.37 5.56
C GLY A 279 2.73 11.65 7.06
N LYS A 280 3.91 11.40 7.65
CA LYS A 280 4.21 11.74 9.04
C LYS A 280 4.15 13.24 9.31
N ALA A 281 4.69 14.05 8.40
CA ALA A 281 4.62 15.50 8.46
C ALA A 281 3.18 16.02 8.36
N ILE A 282 2.34 15.48 7.47
CA ILE A 282 0.92 15.84 7.43
C ILE A 282 0.23 15.53 8.77
N MET A 283 0.53 14.38 9.40
CA MET A 283 -0.03 14.03 10.71
C MET A 283 0.47 14.95 11.83
N LYS A 284 1.71 15.43 11.75
CA LYS A 284 2.25 16.46 12.65
C LYS A 284 1.54 17.81 12.46
N ILE A 285 1.43 18.29 11.22
CA ILE A 285 0.67 19.52 10.89
C ILE A 285 -0.79 19.41 11.37
N ARG A 286 -1.41 18.24 11.26
CA ARG A 286 -2.76 18.01 11.82
C ARG A 286 -2.83 18.27 13.31
N GLN A 287 -1.80 17.93 14.08
CA GLN A 287 -1.76 18.19 15.53
C GLN A 287 -1.54 19.68 15.81
N GLU A 288 -0.63 20.32 15.06
CA GLU A 288 -0.38 21.76 15.17
C GLU A 288 -1.65 22.59 14.91
N LEU A 289 -2.46 22.20 13.90
CA LEU A 289 -3.66 22.93 13.51
C LEU A 289 -4.88 22.73 14.42
N LYS A 290 -4.82 21.84 15.42
CA LYS A 290 -5.99 21.54 16.27
C LYS A 290 -6.52 22.77 17.00
N ASP A 291 -5.62 23.64 17.44
CA ASP A 291 -5.96 24.80 18.26
C ASP A 291 -6.30 26.04 17.39
N ASP A 292 -5.79 26.07 16.16
CA ASP A 292 -5.96 27.22 15.24
C ASP A 292 -7.31 27.20 14.50
N VAL A 293 -7.83 26.01 14.18
CA VAL A 293 -9.03 25.87 13.36
C VAL A 293 -10.29 26.05 14.19
N LYS A 294 -10.97 27.18 13.99
CA LYS A 294 -12.25 27.48 14.64
C LYS A 294 -13.44 27.07 13.77
N TRP A 295 -14.48 26.60 14.44
CA TRP A 295 -15.82 26.41 13.88
C TRP A 295 -16.65 27.63 14.24
N GLU A 296 -17.44 28.14 13.29
CA GLU A 296 -18.31 29.29 13.57
C GLU A 296 -19.47 28.87 14.49
N ASP A 297 -20.06 27.70 14.23
CA ASP A 297 -21.08 27.09 15.09
C ASP A 297 -21.11 25.54 14.96
N GLU A 298 -21.89 24.89 15.83
CA GLU A 298 -22.08 23.42 15.77
C GLU A 298 -22.80 22.95 14.51
N ALA A 299 -23.60 23.81 13.87
CA ALA A 299 -24.39 23.45 12.69
C ALA A 299 -23.51 23.36 11.44
N GLU A 300 -22.53 24.25 11.33
CA GLU A 300 -21.45 24.27 10.35
C GLU A 300 -20.64 22.98 10.49
N GLN A 301 -20.23 22.63 11.71
CA GLN A 301 -19.49 21.40 11.98
C GLN A 301 -20.28 20.15 11.58
N LYS A 302 -21.55 20.04 12.00
CA LYS A 302 -22.43 18.91 11.61
C LYS A 302 -22.63 18.82 10.10
N THR A 303 -22.76 19.96 9.43
CA THR A 303 -22.91 20.03 7.97
C THR A 303 -21.62 19.62 7.27
N PHE A 304 -20.48 20.06 7.77
CA PHE A 304 -19.17 19.68 7.27
C PHE A 304 -18.93 18.18 7.45
N ASP A 305 -19.23 17.62 8.62
CA ASP A 305 -19.11 16.19 8.88
C ASP A 305 -19.96 15.35 7.94
N ARG A 306 -21.17 15.81 7.60
CA ARG A 306 -22.02 15.16 6.59
C ARG A 306 -21.35 15.18 5.20
N LYS A 307 -20.73 16.30 4.82
CA LYS A 307 -19.96 16.42 3.57
C LYS A 307 -18.74 15.50 3.61
N VAL A 308 -17.99 15.46 4.71
CA VAL A 308 -16.82 14.58 4.89
C VAL A 308 -17.22 13.12 4.79
N ARG A 309 -18.30 12.67 5.45
CA ARG A 309 -18.78 11.28 5.32
C ARG A 309 -19.12 10.92 3.88
N THR A 310 -19.71 11.88 3.15
CA THR A 310 -20.01 11.73 1.72
C THR A 310 -18.71 11.65 0.91
N MET A 311 -17.76 12.56 1.12
CA MET A 311 -16.46 12.56 0.44
C MET A 311 -15.65 11.29 0.74
N LYS A 312 -15.55 10.86 2.00
CA LYS A 312 -14.91 9.59 2.38
C LYS A 312 -15.52 8.42 1.61
N ARG A 313 -16.84 8.42 1.37
CA ARG A 313 -17.53 7.39 0.58
C ARG A 313 -17.15 7.37 -0.91
N PHE A 314 -16.77 8.49 -1.51
CA PHE A 314 -16.55 8.58 -2.96
C PHE A 314 -15.08 8.77 -3.36
N VAL A 315 -14.32 9.52 -2.57
CA VAL A 315 -12.92 9.88 -2.83
C VAL A 315 -11.98 8.82 -2.25
N TRP A 316 -12.21 8.38 -1.02
CA TRP A 316 -11.29 7.48 -0.30
C TRP A 316 -11.71 5.99 -0.29
N ARG A 317 -12.97 5.65 -0.66
CA ARG A 317 -13.39 4.24 -0.81
C ARG A 317 -12.82 3.53 -2.05
N ARG A 318 -12.28 4.24 -3.05
CA ARG A 318 -11.79 3.60 -4.29
C ARG A 318 -10.50 2.77 -4.14
N GLN A 319 -9.92 2.70 -2.94
CA GLN A 319 -8.61 2.07 -2.71
C GLN A 319 -8.62 0.80 -1.88
N ASP A 320 -9.75 0.39 -1.32
CA ASP A 320 -9.85 -0.87 -0.59
C ASP A 320 -10.47 -1.97 -1.47
N GLN A 321 -9.60 -2.73 -2.15
CA GLN A 321 -10.04 -3.91 -2.92
C GLN A 321 -10.45 -5.08 -2.02
N THR A 322 -10.08 -5.11 -0.73
CA THR A 322 -10.39 -6.26 0.14
C THR A 322 -11.88 -6.37 0.47
N THR A 323 -12.61 -5.26 0.38
CA THR A 323 -14.06 -5.23 0.60
C THR A 323 -14.89 -5.62 -0.63
N ARG A 324 -14.28 -5.76 -1.84
CA ARG A 324 -15.00 -6.21 -3.06
C ARG A 324 -15.58 -7.62 -2.91
N SER A 325 -14.91 -8.53 -2.19
CA SER A 325 -15.36 -9.93 -2.08
C SER A 325 -16.46 -10.17 -1.04
N ARG A 326 -16.68 -9.25 -0.09
CA ARG A 326 -17.64 -9.50 1.01
C ARG A 326 -19.11 -9.23 0.64
N PHE A 327 -19.37 -8.61 -0.52
CA PHE A 327 -20.73 -8.26 -0.95
C PHE A 327 -21.28 -9.09 -2.12
N ILE A 328 -20.46 -9.89 -2.80
CA ILE A 328 -20.94 -10.74 -3.91
C ILE A 328 -21.59 -12.04 -3.39
N ASN A 329 -21.26 -12.49 -2.18
CA ASN A 329 -21.82 -13.70 -1.56
C ASN A 329 -22.68 -13.40 -0.33
N ARG A 330 -23.84 -12.73 -0.51
CA ARG A 330 -24.93 -12.80 0.48
C ARG A 330 -26.15 -13.45 -0.19
N PRO A 331 -26.55 -14.67 0.22
CA PRO A 331 -27.77 -15.28 -0.32
C PRO A 331 -28.96 -14.42 0.11
N HIS A 332 -29.82 -14.08 -0.86
CA HIS A 332 -31.04 -13.33 -0.61
C HIS A 332 -31.95 -14.08 0.38
N ARG A 333 -32.11 -13.51 1.58
CA ARG A 333 -33.13 -13.93 2.54
C ARG A 333 -34.49 -13.47 2.01
N ARG A 334 -35.27 -14.39 1.43
CA ARG A 334 -36.68 -14.15 1.09
C ARG A 334 -37.43 -13.78 2.37
N GLN A 335 -37.96 -12.56 2.43
CA GLN A 335 -38.93 -12.17 3.46
C GLN A 335 -40.32 -12.63 3.01
N SER A 336 -40.97 -13.38 3.89
CA SER A 336 -42.36 -13.80 3.83
C SER A 336 -43.30 -12.59 3.87
N THR A 337 -44.24 -12.53 2.94
CA THR A 337 -45.33 -11.55 2.92
C THR A 337 -46.43 -11.95 3.90
N GLY A 338 -46.76 -11.01 4.80
CA GLY A 338 -47.97 -10.95 5.63
C GLY A 338 -47.86 -9.64 6.41
N ALA A 339 -48.87 -8.79 6.56
CA ALA A 339 -50.27 -8.78 6.20
C ALA A 339 -50.72 -7.30 6.25
N ALA A 340 -51.87 -6.95 5.67
CA ALA A 340 -52.70 -5.86 6.18
C ALA A 340 -54.13 -6.00 5.62
N PRO A 341 -55.15 -6.02 6.48
CA PRO A 341 -56.54 -5.76 6.12
C PRO A 341 -56.79 -4.25 6.18
N ASP A 342 -57.78 -3.74 5.44
CA ASP A 342 -58.41 -2.47 5.79
C ASP A 342 -59.83 -2.37 5.23
N ASP A 343 -60.58 -1.57 5.96
CA ASP A 343 -62.01 -1.61 6.24
C ASP A 343 -62.93 -1.15 5.10
N HIS A 344 -64.13 -1.73 5.11
CA HIS A 344 -65.27 -1.27 4.31
C HIS A 344 -66.04 -0.18 5.06
N THR A 345 -66.24 0.98 4.43
CA THR A 345 -67.47 1.76 4.61
C THR A 345 -68.00 2.25 3.27
N SER A 346 -69.19 1.75 2.97
CA SER A 346 -70.18 1.98 1.91
C SER A 346 -70.59 3.45 1.71
N GLU A 347 -70.77 3.87 0.44
CA GLU A 347 -72.07 4.23 -0.21
C GLU A 347 -72.32 5.75 -0.21
N VAL A 348 -72.95 6.46 -1.17
CA VAL A 348 -73.78 6.24 -2.38
C VAL A 348 -73.77 7.55 -3.19
N SER A 349 -73.88 7.47 -4.53
CA SER A 349 -74.74 8.30 -5.44
C SER A 349 -74.25 8.14 -6.90
N SER A 350 -74.93 7.30 -7.71
CA SER A 350 -75.80 7.68 -8.87
C SER A 350 -75.03 8.37 -10.02
N GLU A 351 -75.14 8.04 -11.31
CA GLU A 351 -76.25 7.47 -12.09
C GLU A 351 -75.74 7.26 -13.55
N ALA A 352 -76.52 6.51 -14.33
CA ALA A 352 -76.48 6.25 -15.80
C ALA A 352 -75.63 5.08 -16.32
#